data_AF-M0ZX69-F1
#
_entry.id   AF-M0ZX69-F1
#
_cell.length_a   1.000
_cell.length_b   1.000
_cell.length_c   1.000
_cell.angle_alpha   90.00
_cell.angle_beta   90.00
_cell.angle_gamma   90.00
#
_symmetry.space_group_name_H-M   'P 1'
#
loop_
_entity.id
_entity.type
_entity.pdbx_description
1 polymer ?
#
loop_
_entity_poly.entity_id
_entity_poly.type
_entity_poly.pdbx_seq_one_letter_code
_entity_poly.pdbx_strand_id
1 'polypeptide(L)'
;MECSLKEHITTLSFAADESVAEMASGNYGCSHYRRRCKIRAPCCDELFDCRHCHNDSKNSLDVDPLKRHDIPRHDIKRVICSLCNTEQDVQQKCIQCGVCMGKYFCSKCNFFDDDVSKNQYHCDKCGICRLISFSYCTSLSVL
;
A
#
# COMPACT_ATOMS: atom_id res chain seq x y z
N MET A 1 -63.84 3.24 20.76
CA MET A 1 -63.22 4.39 20.08
C MET A 1 -62.55 3.83 18.85
N GLU A 2 -63.22 3.99 17.72
CA GLU A 2 -62.84 3.41 16.43
C GLU A 2 -61.71 4.21 15.78
N CYS A 3 -60.79 3.52 15.11
CA CYS A 3 -60.28 3.81 13.76
C CYS A 3 -59.40 2.59 13.35
N SER A 4 -59.98 1.51 12.82
CA SER A 4 -60.14 1.21 11.38
C SER A 4 -58.80 1.27 10.62
N LEU A 5 -58.15 0.10 10.40
CA LEU A 5 -58.10 -0.67 9.12
C LEU A 5 -57.32 0.07 8.01
N LYS A 6 -56.34 -0.48 7.27
CA LYS A 6 -55.92 -1.86 6.94
C LYS A 6 -54.49 -1.82 6.36
N GLU A 7 -53.74 -2.88 6.68
CA GLU A 7 -52.92 -3.76 5.83
C GLU A 7 -52.20 -3.24 4.58
N HIS A 8 -50.92 -3.62 4.40
CA HIS A 8 -50.56 -4.57 3.34
C HIS A 8 -49.12 -5.13 3.46
N ILE A 9 -49.04 -6.44 3.26
CA ILE A 9 -47.88 -7.32 3.16
C ILE A 9 -47.07 -6.99 1.90
N THR A 10 -45.74 -6.90 1.96
CA THR A 10 -44.85 -7.53 0.96
C THR A 10 -43.42 -7.71 1.50
N THR A 11 -42.96 -8.95 1.44
CA THR A 11 -41.57 -9.41 1.45
C THR A 11 -40.66 -8.56 0.56
N LEU A 12 -39.56 -8.02 1.08
CA LEU A 12 -38.41 -7.59 0.29
C LEU A 12 -37.11 -7.89 1.05
N SER A 13 -36.30 -8.70 0.39
CA SER A 13 -34.91 -9.05 0.65
C SER A 13 -34.06 -7.87 1.18
N PHE A 14 -33.35 -8.08 2.29
CA PHE A 14 -32.11 -7.36 2.56
C PHE A 14 -31.08 -7.81 1.53
N ALA A 15 -31.16 -7.24 0.32
CA ALA A 15 -30.06 -7.28 -0.62
C ALA A 15 -28.89 -6.57 0.07
N ALA A 16 -27.79 -7.31 0.28
CA ALA A 16 -26.54 -6.75 0.72
C ALA A 16 -26.18 -5.61 -0.23
N ASP A 17 -26.06 -4.41 0.33
CA ASP A 17 -25.75 -3.18 -0.37
C ASP A 17 -24.38 -3.30 -1.06
N GLU A 18 -24.44 -3.58 -2.35
CA GLU A 18 -23.32 -3.70 -3.28
C GLU A 18 -22.75 -2.32 -3.67
N SER A 19 -23.00 -1.26 -2.87
CA SER A 19 -22.52 0.10 -3.14
C SER A 19 -21.21 0.48 -2.44
N VAL A 20 -20.65 -0.37 -1.56
CA VAL A 20 -19.36 -0.09 -0.88
C VAL A 20 -18.14 -0.60 -1.69
N ALA A 21 -18.35 -1.35 -2.77
CA ALA A 21 -17.27 -1.92 -3.58
C ALA A 21 -16.71 -0.95 -4.65
N GLU A 22 -17.47 0.07 -5.03
CA GLU A 22 -17.23 0.87 -6.25
C GLU A 22 -16.53 2.23 -5.99
N MET A 23 -15.94 2.44 -4.81
CA MET A 23 -14.94 3.50 -4.57
C MET A 23 -13.51 2.94 -4.53
N ALA A 24 -13.32 1.70 -4.99
CA ALA A 24 -12.05 0.97 -4.98
C ALA A 24 -11.27 1.01 -6.31
N SER A 25 -11.77 1.75 -7.31
CA SER A 25 -11.20 1.84 -8.67
C SER A 25 -10.33 3.09 -8.92
N GLY A 26 -9.84 3.74 -7.86
CA GLY A 26 -8.74 4.71 -8.02
C GLY A 26 -7.46 4.00 -8.46
N ASN A 27 -6.79 4.50 -9.49
CA ASN A 27 -5.42 4.11 -9.85
C ASN A 27 -4.47 4.59 -8.76
N TYR A 28 -4.38 3.85 -7.65
CA TYR A 28 -3.49 4.16 -6.54
C TYR A 28 -2.11 3.52 -6.72
N GLY A 29 -1.08 4.29 -6.36
CA GLY A 29 0.32 3.86 -6.43
C GLY A 29 1.10 4.66 -7.45
N CYS A 30 2.06 4.01 -8.09
CA CYS A 30 2.98 4.62 -9.06
C CYS A 30 3.44 3.58 -10.08
N SER A 31 4.25 3.98 -11.06
CA SER A 31 4.86 3.07 -12.04
C SER A 31 5.68 1.94 -11.40
N HIS A 32 6.23 2.16 -10.20
CA HIS A 32 7.01 1.15 -9.49
C HIS A 32 6.15 0.07 -8.83
N TYR A 33 5.10 0.49 -8.12
CA TYR A 33 4.25 -0.39 -7.30
C TYR A 33 2.80 0.10 -7.28
N ARG A 34 1.85 -0.84 -7.34
CA ARG A 34 0.44 -0.55 -7.13
C ARG A 34 0.14 -0.67 -5.65
N ARG A 35 -0.37 0.37 -4.99
CA ARG A 35 -0.69 0.31 -3.55
C ARG A 35 -1.58 1.47 -3.14
N ARG A 36 -2.29 1.32 -2.03
CA ARG A 36 -3.23 2.33 -1.52
C ARG A 36 -2.68 3.12 -0.33
N CYS A 37 -1.36 3.35 -0.32
CA CYS A 37 -0.72 4.25 0.64
C CYS A 37 0.49 4.98 0.05
N LYS A 38 0.75 6.17 0.60
CA LYS A 38 2.00 6.93 0.44
C LYS A 38 2.88 6.70 1.67
N ILE A 39 4.19 6.84 1.52
CA ILE A 39 5.15 6.80 2.62
C ILE A 39 5.49 8.22 3.08
N ARG A 40 5.74 8.39 4.37
CA ARG A 40 6.52 9.54 4.85
C ARG A 40 7.99 9.16 4.88
N ALA A 41 8.80 9.90 4.13
CA ALA A 41 10.22 9.66 4.02
C ALA A 41 10.93 10.03 5.34
N PRO A 42 11.59 9.10 6.05
CA PRO A 42 12.23 9.38 7.34
C PRO A 42 13.43 10.33 7.25
N CYS A 43 13.96 10.54 6.05
CA CYS A 43 15.11 11.42 5.81
C CYS A 43 14.73 12.91 5.66
N CYS A 44 13.49 13.22 5.28
CA CYS A 44 13.08 14.59 4.95
C CYS A 44 11.61 14.92 5.26
N ASP A 45 10.85 13.99 5.87
CA ASP A 45 9.43 14.10 6.23
C ASP A 45 8.45 14.36 5.08
N GLU A 46 8.94 14.37 3.84
CA GLU A 46 8.13 14.52 2.64
C GLU A 46 7.34 13.25 2.29
N LEU A 47 6.24 13.44 1.57
CA LEU A 47 5.34 12.37 1.16
C LEU A 47 5.61 11.93 -0.27
N PHE A 48 5.80 10.63 -0.46
CA PHE A 48 5.97 10.03 -1.77
C PHE A 48 5.11 8.78 -1.89
N ASP A 49 4.77 8.39 -3.12
CA ASP A 49 4.13 7.10 -3.30
C ASP A 49 5.06 6.00 -2.79
N CYS A 50 6.27 5.84 -3.36
CA CYS A 50 7.29 4.90 -2.87
C CYS A 50 8.66 5.54 -2.65
N ARG A 51 9.58 4.74 -2.09
CA ARG A 51 11.01 5.05 -2.04
C ARG A 51 11.64 5.31 -3.41
N HIS A 52 11.20 4.63 -4.48
CA HIS A 52 11.77 4.84 -5.81
C HIS A 52 11.35 6.21 -6.34
N CYS A 53 10.07 6.58 -6.22
CA CYS A 53 9.60 7.93 -6.52
C CYS A 53 10.35 9.01 -5.72
N HIS A 54 10.61 8.77 -4.43
CA HIS A 54 11.44 9.67 -3.63
C HIS A 54 12.85 9.78 -4.21
N ASN A 55 13.55 8.66 -4.37
CA ASN A 55 14.94 8.66 -4.80
C ASN A 55 15.09 9.25 -6.22
N ASP A 56 14.16 8.98 -7.13
CA ASP A 56 14.15 9.56 -8.47
C ASP A 56 13.98 11.09 -8.39
N SER A 57 13.07 11.56 -7.53
CA SER A 57 12.83 12.99 -7.35
C SER A 57 13.99 13.70 -6.64
N LYS A 58 14.61 13.07 -5.64
CA LYS A 58 15.69 13.67 -4.83
C LYS A 58 17.07 13.53 -5.46
N ASN A 59 17.23 12.65 -6.44
CA ASN A 59 18.49 12.48 -7.16
C ASN A 59 18.43 12.91 -8.63
N SER A 60 17.39 13.65 -9.04
CA SER A 60 17.31 14.20 -10.40
C SER A 60 18.43 15.23 -10.66
N LEU A 61 18.68 15.51 -11.94
CA LEU A 61 19.75 16.42 -12.35
C LEU A 61 19.53 17.86 -11.84
N ASP A 62 18.27 18.27 -11.68
CA ASP A 62 17.88 19.61 -11.23
C ASP A 62 18.01 19.79 -9.71
N VAL A 63 18.28 18.72 -8.96
CA VAL A 63 18.51 18.80 -7.51
C VAL A 63 19.98 19.09 -7.22
N ASP A 64 20.19 20.12 -6.39
CA ASP A 64 21.47 20.46 -5.78
C ASP A 64 22.16 19.18 -5.25
N PRO A 65 23.38 18.85 -5.71
CA PRO A 65 24.12 17.66 -5.27
C PRO A 65 24.19 17.49 -3.76
N LEU A 66 24.23 18.58 -2.98
CA LEU A 66 24.30 18.53 -1.52
C LEU A 66 22.97 18.12 -0.86
N LYS A 67 21.86 18.20 -1.59
CA LYS A 67 20.52 17.81 -1.14
C LYS A 67 20.09 16.44 -1.64
N ARG A 68 20.91 15.76 -2.43
CA ARG A 68 20.63 14.41 -2.95
C ARG A 68 20.70 13.38 -1.84
N HIS A 69 19.72 12.51 -1.77
CA HIS A 69 19.65 11.46 -0.75
C HIS A 69 18.62 10.39 -1.12
N ASP A 70 18.82 9.22 -0.52
CA ASP A 70 17.93 8.07 -0.66
C ASP A 70 17.22 7.77 0.66
N ILE A 71 16.03 7.16 0.56
CA ILE A 71 15.37 6.62 1.75
C ILE A 71 16.11 5.37 2.25
N PRO A 72 16.49 5.31 3.54
CA PRO A 72 16.86 4.07 4.20
C PRO A 72 15.62 3.16 4.28
N ARG A 73 15.58 2.13 3.43
CA ARG A 73 14.36 1.34 3.16
C ARG A 73 13.65 0.76 4.40
N HIS A 74 14.42 0.40 5.42
CA HIS A 74 13.90 -0.23 6.64
C HIS A 74 13.41 0.79 7.68
N ASP A 75 13.73 2.07 7.50
CA ASP A 75 13.43 3.14 8.47
C ASP A 75 12.07 3.82 8.22
N ILE A 76 11.36 3.42 7.16
CA ILE A 76 9.99 3.90 6.90
C ILE A 76 9.07 3.39 8.00
N LYS A 77 8.57 4.29 8.86
CA LYS A 77 7.68 3.96 9.99
C LYS A 77 6.26 4.45 9.85
N ARG A 78 6.01 5.40 8.93
CA ARG A 78 4.72 6.08 8.79
C ARG A 78 4.23 6.02 7.35
N VAL A 79 2.94 5.76 7.18
CA VAL A 79 2.24 5.71 5.89
C VAL A 79 0.94 6.50 5.95
N ILE A 80 0.53 7.03 4.80
CA ILE A 80 -0.70 7.81 4.62
C ILE A 80 -1.62 7.00 3.72
N CYS A 81 -2.82 6.68 4.18
CA CYS A 81 -3.81 5.97 3.38
C CYS A 81 -4.24 6.83 2.18
N SER A 82 -4.15 6.29 0.96
CA SER A 82 -4.51 7.05 -0.24
C SER A 82 -6.02 7.24 -0.44
N LEU A 83 -6.87 6.56 0.34
CA LEU A 83 -8.32 6.67 0.26
C LEU A 83 -8.87 7.73 1.23
N CYS A 84 -8.44 7.66 2.50
CA CYS A 84 -8.99 8.52 3.56
C CYS A 84 -7.97 9.52 4.14
N ASN A 85 -6.75 9.56 3.61
CA ASN A 85 -5.65 10.43 4.03
C ASN A 85 -5.22 10.28 5.50
N THR A 86 -5.66 9.21 6.18
CA THR A 86 -5.21 8.93 7.55
C THR A 86 -3.74 8.55 7.55
N GLU A 87 -2.96 9.27 8.35
CA GLU A 87 -1.59 8.92 8.64
C GLU A 87 -1.52 7.95 9.85
N GLN A 88 -0.69 6.93 9.72
CA GLN A 88 -0.61 5.84 10.69
C GLN A 88 0.76 5.15 10.65
N ASP A 89 1.03 4.30 11.62
CA ASP A 89 2.19 3.41 11.59
C ASP A 89 2.05 2.39 10.45
N VAL A 90 3.19 1.80 10.06
CA VAL A 90 3.19 0.76 9.04
C VAL A 90 2.38 -0.45 9.48
N GLN A 91 1.31 -0.71 8.74
CA GLN A 91 0.49 -1.91 8.86
C GLN A 91 -0.27 -2.11 7.54
N GLN A 92 -0.72 -3.34 7.28
CA GLN A 92 -1.34 -3.68 6.01
C GLN A 92 -2.69 -2.98 5.76
N LYS A 93 -3.47 -2.72 6.80
CA LYS A 93 -4.81 -2.13 6.70
C LYS A 93 -4.83 -0.72 7.25
N CYS A 94 -5.65 0.15 6.68
CA CYS A 94 -5.85 1.47 7.25
C CYS A 94 -6.55 1.38 8.61
N ILE A 95 -6.09 2.11 9.64
CA ILE A 95 -6.77 2.14 10.96
C ILE A 95 -8.16 2.77 10.87
N GLN A 96 -8.37 3.70 9.94
CA GLN A 96 -9.59 4.50 9.88
C GLN A 96 -10.64 3.84 8.97
N CYS A 97 -10.31 3.61 7.69
CA CYS A 97 -11.27 3.09 6.73
C CYS A 97 -11.16 1.58 6.48
N GLY A 98 -10.22 0.88 7.13
CA GLY A 98 -10.07 -0.57 7.02
C GLY A 98 -9.53 -1.08 5.66
N VAL A 99 -9.29 -0.20 4.68
CA VAL A 99 -8.82 -0.62 3.35
C VAL A 99 -7.50 -1.37 3.43
N CYS A 100 -7.36 -2.44 2.64
CA CYS A 100 -6.09 -3.12 2.44
C CYS A 100 -5.16 -2.25 1.58
N MET A 101 -4.04 -1.80 2.14
CA MET A 101 -3.11 -0.88 1.48
C MET A 101 -2.13 -1.58 0.52
N GLY A 102 -2.02 -2.90 0.59
CA GLY A 102 -1.33 -3.74 -0.38
C GLY A 102 -1.68 -5.21 -0.18
N LYS A 103 -2.13 -5.89 -1.25
CA LYS A 103 -2.43 -7.33 -1.22
C LYS A 103 -1.23 -8.15 -0.75
N TYR A 104 -0.04 -7.86 -1.29
CA TYR A 104 1.22 -8.29 -0.70
C TYR A 104 1.71 -7.22 0.27
N PHE A 105 1.99 -7.64 1.51
CA PHE A 105 2.58 -6.81 2.54
C PHE A 105 3.73 -7.54 3.22
N CYS A 106 4.86 -6.86 3.38
CA CYS A 106 5.99 -7.36 4.16
C CYS A 106 6.33 -6.36 5.25
N SER A 107 6.05 -6.72 6.50
CA SER A 107 6.34 -5.91 7.69
C SER A 107 7.83 -5.73 7.93
N LYS A 108 8.67 -6.71 7.57
CA LYS A 108 10.13 -6.59 7.71
C LYS A 108 10.73 -5.52 6.77
N CYS A 109 10.12 -5.34 5.60
CA CYS A 109 10.59 -4.39 4.58
C CYS A 109 9.72 -3.13 4.48
N ASN A 110 8.65 -3.02 5.28
CA ASN A 110 7.63 -1.98 5.17
C ASN A 110 7.12 -1.81 3.72
N PHE A 111 6.89 -2.93 3.03
CA PHE A 111 6.64 -2.98 1.59
C PHE A 111 5.20 -3.39 1.28
N PHE A 112 4.60 -2.73 0.29
CA PHE A 112 3.21 -2.88 -0.13
C PHE A 112 3.14 -2.99 -1.66
N ASP A 113 2.47 -4.01 -2.18
CA ASP A 113 2.15 -4.13 -3.62
C ASP A 113 0.81 -4.87 -3.80
N ASP A 114 -0.10 -4.29 -4.57
CA ASP A 114 -1.37 -4.90 -4.98
C ASP A 114 -1.20 -5.79 -6.23
N ASP A 115 -0.05 -5.72 -6.91
CA ASP A 115 0.28 -6.60 -8.02
C ASP A 115 0.93 -7.89 -7.53
N VAL A 116 0.12 -8.82 -7.02
CA VAL A 116 0.59 -10.13 -6.54
C VAL A 116 1.04 -11.08 -7.66
N SER A 117 0.82 -10.72 -8.93
CA SER A 117 1.24 -11.56 -10.07
C SER A 117 2.77 -11.66 -10.20
N LYS A 118 3.50 -10.69 -9.64
CA LYS A 118 4.96 -10.71 -9.56
C LYS A 118 5.50 -11.78 -8.61
N ASN A 119 4.62 -12.44 -7.84
CA ASN A 119 4.96 -13.46 -6.85
C ASN A 119 6.10 -13.01 -5.92
N GLN A 120 5.86 -11.91 -5.20
CA GLN A 120 6.84 -11.37 -4.27
C GLN A 120 7.00 -12.29 -3.05
N TYR A 121 8.23 -12.39 -2.53
CA TYR A 121 8.50 -13.03 -1.25
C TYR A 121 9.60 -12.30 -0.49
N HIS A 122 9.61 -12.38 0.83
CA HIS A 122 10.73 -11.89 1.63
C HIS A 122 11.81 -12.97 1.70
N CYS A 123 13.04 -12.61 1.34
CA CYS A 123 14.20 -13.48 1.54
C CYS A 123 14.89 -13.12 2.86
N ASP A 124 14.72 -13.97 3.89
CA ASP A 124 15.30 -13.72 5.22
C ASP A 124 16.82 -13.60 5.18
N LYS A 125 17.50 -14.39 4.33
CA LYS A 125 18.96 -14.35 4.17
C LYS A 125 19.44 -13.00 3.63
N CYS A 126 18.68 -12.36 2.75
CA CYS A 126 19.05 -11.08 2.14
C CYS A 126 18.43 -9.87 2.86
N GLY A 127 17.45 -10.08 3.74
CA GLY A 127 16.71 -9.02 4.41
C GLY A 127 15.87 -8.14 3.47
N ILE A 128 15.52 -8.63 2.28
CA ILE A 128 14.78 -7.87 1.26
C ILE A 128 13.70 -8.72 0.56
N CYS A 129 12.66 -8.06 0.07
CA CYS A 129 11.69 -8.68 -0.82
C CYS A 129 12.29 -8.89 -2.21
N ARG A 130 12.06 -10.08 -2.79
CA ARG A 130 12.45 -10.48 -4.14
C ARG A 130 11.21 -10.94 -4.91
N LEU A 131 11.33 -11.03 -6.23
CA LEU A 131 10.32 -11.65 -7.10
C LEU A 131 10.76 -13.09 -7.41
N ILE A 132 9.81 -14.02 -7.51
CA ILE A 132 10.12 -15.43 -7.83
C ILE A 132 10.81 -15.57 -9.19
N SER A 133 10.46 -14.77 -10.21
CA SER A 133 11.10 -14.85 -11.53
C SER A 133 12.61 -14.51 -11.54
N PHE A 134 13.13 -13.94 -10.45
CA PHE A 134 14.56 -13.65 -10.26
C PHE A 134 15.18 -14.52 -9.14
N SER A 135 14.71 -15.76 -9.00
CA SER A 135 15.10 -16.72 -7.96
C SER A 135 16.48 -17.34 -8.18
N TYR A 136 17.52 -16.53 -8.23
CA TYR A 136 18.86 -16.97 -7.84
C TYR A 136 19.33 -16.03 -6.74
N CYS A 137 19.09 -16.42 -5.49
CA CYS A 137 19.89 -15.94 -4.39
C CYS A 137 21.30 -16.53 -4.64
N THR A 138 22.12 -15.84 -5.43
CA THR A 138 23.50 -16.28 -5.69
C THR A 138 24.31 -16.13 -4.41
N SER A 139 24.18 -17.09 -3.50
CA SER A 139 25.34 -17.55 -2.76
C SER A 139 26.29 -18.16 -3.79
N LEU A 140 27.14 -17.33 -4.41
CA LEU A 140 28.41 -17.79 -4.97
C LEU A 140 29.25 -18.29 -3.78
N SER A 141 29.09 -19.57 -3.46
CA SER A 141 30.00 -20.36 -2.59
C SER A 141 29.60 -21.84 -2.63
N VAL A 142 29.74 -22.45 -3.81
CA VAL A 142 30.03 -23.88 -4.07
C VAL A 142 30.22 -23.95 -5.60
N LEU A 143 31.39 -24.17 -6.20
CA LEU A 143 32.68 -24.76 -5.82
C LEU A 143 33.84 -23.83 -6.22
#